data_AF-A0A087ABG2-F1
#
_entry.id   AF-A0A087ABG2-F1
#
_cell.length_a   1.000
_cell.length_b   1.000
_cell.length_c   1.000
_cell.angle_alpha   90.00
_cell.angle_beta   90.00
_cell.angle_gamma   90.00
#
_symmetry.space_group_name_H-M   'P 1'
#
loop_
_entity.id
_entity.type
_entity.pdbx_description
1 polymer ?
#
loop_
_entity_poly.entity_id
_entity_poly.type
_entity_poly.pdbx_seq_one_letter_code
_entity_poly.pdbx_strand_id
1 'polypeptide(L)'
;MRQSEALAILNAGANVFLTGAPGAGKTYVLNEFIRGARADGADVAVTASTGIASTHIDGQTIHSWSGIGLANVLTASLLKTIRTRRRRRIQAADILVIDEVSMLHAWLFDMVDQVCRQVRHDPRPFGGLQVVISGDFFQLPPVSVSGRDRDVLPVRPEFIASRERYARAGLNPEGSSPNRSSGPNSIRPSAT
;
A
#
# COMPACT_ATOMS: atom_id res chain seq x y z
N MET A 1 21.31 -0.97 -1.32
CA MET A 1 20.81 -0.37 -2.57
C MET A 1 21.08 1.13 -2.52
N ARG A 2 21.66 1.70 -3.58
CA ARG A 2 21.86 3.16 -3.69
C ARG A 2 20.63 3.82 -4.31
N GLN A 3 20.43 5.11 -4.08
CA GLN A 3 19.28 5.87 -4.64
C GLN A 3 19.22 5.78 -6.18
N SER A 4 20.37 5.84 -6.85
CA SER A 4 20.49 5.71 -8.31
C SER A 4 20.03 4.34 -8.83
N GLU A 5 20.27 3.28 -8.06
CA GLU A 5 19.83 1.92 -8.40
C GLU A 5 18.31 1.79 -8.27
N ALA A 6 17.72 2.37 -7.23
CA ALA A 6 16.27 2.43 -7.06
C ALA A 6 15.61 3.19 -8.23
N LEU A 7 16.17 4.34 -8.64
CA LEU A 7 15.68 5.10 -9.80
C LEU A 7 15.76 4.30 -11.10
N ALA A 8 16.85 3.56 -11.33
CA ALA A 8 16.98 2.73 -12.53
C ALA A 8 15.89 1.64 -12.60
N ILE A 9 15.58 1.00 -11.46
CA ILE A 9 14.51 -0.02 -11.39
C ILE A 9 13.14 0.62 -11.63
N LEU A 10 12.88 1.79 -11.05
CA LEU A 10 11.64 2.54 -11.25
C LEU A 10 11.46 2.95 -12.71
N ASN A 11 12.50 3.48 -13.34
CA ASN A 11 12.47 3.91 -14.75
C ASN A 11 12.35 2.73 -15.73
N ALA A 12 12.74 1.52 -15.32
CA ALA A 12 12.52 0.31 -16.11
C ALA A 12 11.05 -0.17 -16.12
N GLY A 13 10.14 0.53 -15.44
CA GLY A 13 8.71 0.20 -15.41
C GLY A 13 8.33 -0.87 -14.37
N ALA A 14 9.23 -1.21 -13.45
CA ALA A 14 8.95 -2.21 -12.43
C ALA A 14 7.93 -1.71 -11.39
N ASN A 15 7.11 -2.63 -10.87
CA ASN A 15 6.33 -2.37 -9.66
C ASN A 15 7.26 -2.47 -8.46
N VAL A 16 7.37 -1.40 -7.67
CA VAL A 16 8.40 -1.26 -6.64
C VAL A 16 7.78 -0.92 -5.29
N PHE A 17 8.26 -1.60 -4.24
CA PHE A 17 8.11 -1.14 -2.87
C PHE A 17 9.43 -0.54 -2.38
N LEU A 18 9.47 0.79 -2.29
CA LEU A 18 10.59 1.57 -1.79
C LEU A 18 10.49 1.70 -0.26
N THR A 19 11.38 1.00 0.44
CA THR A 19 11.43 1.03 1.90
C THR A 19 12.82 1.38 2.42
N GLY A 20 12.89 1.69 3.71
CA GLY A 20 14.09 2.15 4.39
C GLY A 20 13.75 2.99 5.61
N ALA A 21 14.70 3.15 6.51
CA ALA A 21 14.53 3.93 7.74
C ALA A 21 14.13 5.39 7.48
N PRO A 22 13.61 6.12 8.51
CA PRO A 22 13.49 7.56 8.45
C PRO A 22 14.81 8.23 8.02
N GLY A 23 14.74 9.25 7.17
CA GLY A 23 15.94 9.94 6.67
C GLY A 23 16.73 9.20 5.58
N ALA A 24 16.35 7.99 5.15
CA ALA A 24 17.04 7.26 4.08
C ALA A 24 16.89 7.87 2.66
N GLY A 25 16.16 8.99 2.53
CA GLY A 25 15.95 9.68 1.25
C GLY A 25 14.89 9.05 0.34
N LYS A 26 13.95 8.27 0.88
CA LYS A 26 12.84 7.66 0.11
C LYS A 26 12.03 8.71 -0.67
N THR A 27 11.60 9.77 0.01
CA THR A 27 10.84 10.87 -0.59
C THR A 27 11.64 11.59 -1.68
N TYR A 28 12.96 11.71 -1.52
CA TYR A 28 13.82 12.28 -2.55
C TYR A 28 13.80 11.44 -3.84
N VAL A 29 14.04 10.13 -3.72
CA VAL A 29 13.97 9.19 -4.86
C VAL A 29 12.59 9.21 -5.51
N LEU A 30 11.53 9.22 -4.71
CA LEU A 30 10.16 9.23 -5.22
C LEU A 30 9.85 10.50 -6.01
N ASN A 31 10.24 11.68 -5.51
CA ASN A 31 10.04 12.95 -6.18
C ASN A 31 10.88 13.06 -7.47
N GLU A 32 12.11 12.57 -7.46
CA GLU A 32 12.95 12.54 -8.66
C GLU A 32 12.35 11.66 -9.75
N PHE A 33 11.87 10.46 -9.38
CA PHE A 33 11.15 9.56 -10.29
C PHE A 33 9.87 10.21 -10.85
N ILE A 34 9.01 10.78 -10.00
CA ILE A 34 7.77 11.44 -10.42
C ILE A 34 8.06 12.55 -11.44
N ARG A 35 9.08 13.38 -11.17
CA ARG A 35 9.46 14.47 -12.06
C ARG A 35 9.95 13.95 -13.41
N GLY A 36 10.79 12.91 -13.41
CA GLY A 36 11.29 12.27 -14.63
C GLY A 36 10.15 11.68 -15.46
N ALA A 37 9.32 10.84 -14.85
CA ALA A 37 8.20 10.20 -15.53
C ALA A 37 7.21 11.20 -16.14
N ARG A 38 6.91 12.31 -15.45
CA ARG A 38 6.07 13.40 -16.00
C ARG A 38 6.75 14.13 -17.15
N ALA A 39 8.06 14.36 -17.07
CA ALA A 39 8.82 14.98 -18.17
C ALA A 39 8.83 14.10 -19.43
N ASP A 40 8.80 12.78 -19.24
CA ASP A 40 8.69 11.78 -20.31
C ASP A 40 7.24 11.62 -20.83
N GLY A 41 6.29 12.38 -20.27
CA GLY A 41 4.90 12.42 -20.72
C GLY A 41 3.96 11.41 -20.07
N ALA A 42 4.39 10.68 -19.04
CA ALA A 42 3.54 9.73 -18.33
C ALA A 42 2.52 10.43 -17.41
N ASP A 43 1.30 9.92 -17.37
CA ASP A 43 0.26 10.37 -16.44
C ASP A 43 0.47 9.71 -15.06
N VAL A 44 1.17 10.42 -14.17
CA VAL A 44 1.50 9.94 -12.82
C VAL A 44 0.42 10.33 -11.80
N ALA A 45 -0.32 9.34 -11.31
CA ALA A 45 -1.22 9.45 -10.18
C ALA A 45 -0.44 9.43 -8.85
N VAL A 46 -0.17 10.61 -8.30
CA VAL A 46 0.54 10.74 -7.02
C VAL A 46 -0.44 10.71 -5.85
N THR A 47 -0.29 9.70 -4.98
CA THR A 47 -1.16 9.49 -3.83
C THR A 47 -0.41 9.19 -2.53
N ALA A 48 -1.06 9.43 -1.40
CA ALA A 48 -0.60 8.98 -0.09
C ALA A 48 -1.74 8.45 0.78
N SER A 49 -1.39 7.81 1.90
CA SER A 49 -2.35 7.28 2.87
C SER A 49 -3.15 8.38 3.61
N THR A 50 -2.51 9.52 3.92
CA THR A 50 -3.12 10.64 4.66
C THR A 50 -3.06 11.96 3.89
N GLY A 51 -3.89 12.93 4.30
CA GLY A 51 -3.91 14.26 3.69
C GLY A 51 -2.58 15.00 3.84
N ILE A 52 -2.01 15.00 5.04
CA ILE A 52 -0.72 15.65 5.33
C ILE A 52 0.43 14.99 4.54
N ALA A 53 0.45 13.65 4.46
CA ALA A 53 1.45 12.97 3.64
C ALA A 53 1.30 13.34 2.15
N SER A 54 0.08 13.43 1.64
CA SER A 54 -0.15 13.76 0.23
C SER A 54 0.31 15.17 -0.15
N THR A 55 0.31 16.13 0.79
CA THR A 55 0.82 17.48 0.52
C THR A 55 2.33 17.54 0.36
N HIS A 56 3.09 16.61 0.94
CA HIS A 56 4.56 16.58 0.81
C HIS A 56 5.05 16.06 -0.54
N ILE A 57 4.17 15.46 -1.34
CA ILE A 57 4.46 14.88 -2.65
C ILE A 57 3.58 15.50 -3.76
N ASP A 58 2.97 16.66 -3.52
CA ASP A 58 2.05 17.35 -4.46
C ASP A 58 0.96 16.43 -5.03
N GLY A 59 0.38 15.60 -4.16
CA GLY A 59 -0.59 14.57 -4.50
C GLY A 59 -1.96 14.78 -3.86
N GLN A 60 -2.72 13.70 -3.78
CA GLN A 60 -3.97 13.63 -3.02
C GLN A 60 -4.05 12.31 -2.25
N THR A 61 -5.04 12.13 -1.37
CA THR A 61 -5.19 10.82 -0.71
C THR A 61 -5.62 9.73 -1.70
N ILE A 62 -5.16 8.50 -1.50
CA ILE A 62 -5.56 7.35 -2.32
C ILE A 62 -7.08 7.10 -2.26
N HIS A 63 -7.70 7.40 -1.10
CA HIS A 63 -9.14 7.38 -0.89
C HIS A 63 -9.87 8.31 -1.87
N SER A 64 -9.38 9.54 -2.04
CA SER A 64 -9.97 10.54 -2.92
C SER A 64 -9.73 10.21 -4.40
N TRP A 65 -8.50 9.81 -4.74
CA TRP A 65 -8.10 9.48 -6.10
C TRP A 65 -8.92 8.32 -6.68
N SER A 66 -9.04 7.23 -5.91
CA SER A 66 -9.81 6.03 -6.29
C SER A 66 -11.33 6.26 -6.31
N GLY A 67 -11.82 7.24 -5.55
CA GLY A 67 -13.25 7.49 -5.37
C GLY A 67 -13.94 6.55 -4.38
N ILE A 68 -13.19 5.74 -3.65
CA ILE A 68 -13.70 4.86 -2.58
C ILE A 68 -14.17 5.69 -1.37
N GLY A 69 -13.50 6.82 -1.09
CA GLY A 69 -13.79 7.61 0.11
C GLY A 69 -13.50 6.81 1.38
N LEU A 70 -14.40 6.89 2.37
CA LEU A 70 -14.28 6.16 3.66
C LEU A 70 -15.01 4.81 3.65
N ALA A 71 -15.40 4.31 2.48
CA ALA A 71 -16.09 3.03 2.39
C ALA A 71 -15.15 1.89 2.80
N ASN A 72 -15.67 0.93 3.57
CA ASN A 72 -14.93 -0.28 3.98
C ASN A 72 -15.22 -1.49 3.08
N VAL A 73 -16.19 -1.36 2.15
CA VAL A 73 -16.63 -2.41 1.23
C VAL A 73 -16.92 -1.81 -0.13
N LEU A 74 -16.46 -2.49 -1.19
CA LEU A 74 -16.70 -2.10 -2.58
C LEU A 74 -18.02 -2.70 -3.08
N THR A 75 -19.13 -2.01 -2.81
CA THR A 75 -20.45 -2.43 -3.30
C THR A 75 -20.60 -2.19 -4.80
N ALA A 76 -21.53 -2.90 -5.45
CA ALA A 76 -21.82 -2.70 -6.87
C ALA A 76 -22.25 -1.26 -7.20
N SER A 77 -23.01 -0.61 -6.31
CA SER A 77 -23.44 0.79 -6.46
C SER A 77 -22.28 1.77 -6.34
N LEU A 78 -21.36 1.53 -5.39
CA LEU A 78 -20.13 2.31 -5.26
C LEU A 78 -19.25 2.14 -6.49
N LEU A 79 -19.01 0.91 -6.94
CA LEU A 79 -18.22 0.63 -8.13
C LEU A 79 -18.82 1.30 -9.38
N LYS A 80 -20.15 1.25 -9.55
CA LYS A 80 -20.84 1.96 -10.63
C LYS A 80 -20.59 3.47 -10.56
N THR A 81 -20.64 4.05 -9.37
CA THR A 81 -20.37 5.49 -9.15
C THR A 81 -18.93 5.84 -9.51
N ILE A 82 -17.96 5.02 -9.09
CA ILE A 82 -16.54 5.18 -9.42
C ILE A 82 -16.31 5.10 -10.93
N ARG A 83 -16.90 4.11 -11.60
CA ARG A 83 -16.84 3.96 -13.07
C ARG A 83 -17.43 5.16 -13.82
N THR A 84 -18.37 5.88 -13.23
CA THR A 84 -18.89 7.10 -13.85
C THR A 84 -18.01 8.31 -13.54
N ARG A 85 -17.60 8.50 -12.29
CA ARG A 85 -16.97 9.76 -11.82
C ARG A 85 -15.44 9.78 -11.91
N ARG A 86 -14.79 8.63 -11.83
CA ARG A 86 -13.31 8.51 -11.78
C ARG A 86 -12.70 7.85 -13.00
N ARG A 87 -13.52 7.33 -13.93
CA ARG A 87 -13.06 6.59 -15.11
C ARG A 87 -11.97 7.30 -15.90
N ARG A 88 -12.16 8.56 -16.30
CA ARG A 88 -11.17 9.29 -17.11
C ARG A 88 -9.81 9.32 -16.43
N ARG A 89 -9.78 9.65 -15.14
CA ARG A 89 -8.54 9.73 -14.36
C ARG A 89 -7.83 8.38 -14.21
N ILE A 90 -8.58 7.31 -13.88
CA ILE A 90 -8.01 5.97 -13.67
C ILE A 90 -7.57 5.34 -15.00
N GLN A 91 -8.27 5.63 -16.10
CA GLN A 91 -7.89 5.16 -17.45
C GLN A 91 -6.69 5.93 -18.01
N ALA A 92 -6.56 7.23 -17.73
CA ALA A 92 -5.43 8.03 -18.18
C ALA A 92 -4.13 7.69 -17.44
N ALA A 93 -4.20 7.33 -16.15
CA ALA A 93 -3.00 7.04 -15.37
C ALA A 93 -2.16 5.91 -15.99
N ASP A 94 -0.84 6.11 -16.00
CA ASP A 94 0.16 5.09 -16.35
C ASP A 94 0.81 4.54 -15.09
N ILE A 95 1.04 5.42 -14.11
CA ILE A 95 1.78 5.14 -12.88
C ILE A 95 0.92 5.54 -11.67
N LEU A 96 0.80 4.65 -10.69
CA LEU A 96 0.19 4.92 -9.39
C LEU A 96 1.28 4.93 -8.31
N VAL A 97 1.54 6.10 -7.74
CA VAL A 97 2.40 6.28 -6.59
C VAL A 97 1.58 6.27 -5.30
N ILE A 98 2.00 5.51 -4.29
CA ILE A 98 1.37 5.42 -2.97
C ILE A 98 2.43 5.62 -1.90
N ASP A 99 2.52 6.82 -1.32
CA ASP A 99 3.41 7.10 -0.19
C ASP A 99 2.74 6.83 1.17
N GLU A 100 3.57 6.60 2.18
CA GLU A 100 3.18 6.23 3.54
C GLU A 100 2.24 5.02 3.60
N VAL A 101 2.58 3.96 2.85
CA VAL A 101 1.77 2.73 2.76
C VAL A 101 1.61 2.01 4.10
N SER A 102 2.52 2.23 5.05
CA SER A 102 2.46 1.66 6.40
C SER A 102 1.17 2.04 7.13
N MET A 103 0.61 3.21 6.83
CA MET A 103 -0.65 3.67 7.40
C MET A 103 -1.88 3.27 6.57
N LEU A 104 -1.70 2.54 5.46
CA LEU A 104 -2.78 2.11 4.59
C LEU A 104 -3.31 0.74 5.03
N HIS A 105 -4.63 0.63 5.19
CA HIS A 105 -5.26 -0.66 5.46
C HIS A 105 -5.17 -1.59 4.24
N ALA A 106 -4.85 -2.87 4.45
CA ALA A 106 -4.75 -3.87 3.39
C ALA A 106 -6.04 -4.00 2.55
N TRP A 107 -7.22 -3.95 3.19
CA TRP A 107 -8.50 -4.00 2.49
C TRP A 107 -8.69 -2.82 1.52
N LEU A 108 -8.18 -1.64 1.85
CA LEU A 108 -8.26 -0.48 0.96
C LEU A 108 -7.34 -0.67 -0.25
N PHE A 109 -6.14 -1.19 -0.03
CA PHE A 109 -5.22 -1.54 -1.11
C PHE A 109 -5.86 -2.54 -2.09
N ASP A 110 -6.50 -3.59 -1.58
CA ASP A 110 -7.24 -4.57 -2.38
C ASP A 110 -8.41 -3.96 -3.15
N MET A 111 -9.16 -3.03 -2.54
CA MET A 111 -10.27 -2.36 -3.23
C MET A 111 -9.78 -1.41 -4.31
N VAL A 112 -8.64 -0.74 -4.12
CA VAL A 112 -8.04 0.10 -5.17
C VAL A 112 -7.60 -0.75 -6.36
N ASP A 113 -6.95 -1.90 -6.13
CA ASP A 113 -6.62 -2.86 -7.18
C ASP A 113 -7.88 -3.30 -7.96
N GLN A 114 -8.94 -3.72 -7.25
CA GLN A 114 -10.20 -4.11 -7.87
C GLN A 114 -10.82 -2.97 -8.70
N VAL A 115 -10.86 -1.75 -8.16
CA VAL A 115 -11.34 -0.57 -8.89
C VAL A 115 -10.53 -0.36 -10.17
N CYS A 116 -9.20 -0.42 -10.12
CA CYS A 116 -8.37 -0.19 -11.28
C CYS A 116 -8.60 -1.27 -12.36
N ARG A 117 -8.65 -2.56 -11.99
CA ARG A 117 -8.94 -3.66 -12.92
C ARG A 117 -10.31 -3.49 -13.59
N GLN A 118 -11.33 -3.15 -12.82
CA GLN A 118 -12.71 -2.99 -13.30
C GLN A 118 -12.90 -1.75 -14.19
N VAL A 119 -12.22 -0.66 -13.88
CA VAL A 119 -12.32 0.60 -14.64
C VAL A 119 -11.46 0.56 -15.91
N ARG A 120 -10.29 -0.08 -15.86
CA ARG A 120 -9.37 -0.21 -17.01
C ARG A 120 -9.69 -1.39 -17.91
N HIS A 121 -10.56 -2.31 -17.46
CA HIS A 121 -10.89 -3.55 -18.16
C HIS A 121 -9.65 -4.43 -18.42
N ASP A 122 -8.73 -4.45 -17.46
CA ASP A 122 -7.47 -5.20 -17.53
C ASP A 122 -7.35 -6.08 -16.28
N PRO A 123 -7.19 -7.41 -16.42
CA PRO A 123 -7.12 -8.32 -15.27
C PRO A 123 -5.78 -8.29 -14.53
N ARG A 124 -4.73 -7.68 -15.09
CA ARG A 124 -3.42 -7.54 -14.45
C ARG A 124 -3.54 -6.73 -13.15
N PRO A 125 -2.61 -6.90 -12.19
CA PRO A 125 -2.58 -6.08 -10.97
C PRO A 125 -2.74 -4.59 -11.28
N PHE A 126 -3.60 -3.93 -10.52
CA PHE A 126 -3.97 -2.52 -10.65
C PHE A 126 -4.41 -2.12 -12.08
N GLY A 127 -4.97 -3.06 -12.86
CA GLY A 127 -5.36 -2.81 -14.24
C GLY A 127 -4.18 -2.48 -15.15
N GLY A 128 -2.99 -3.01 -14.85
CA GLY A 128 -1.77 -2.82 -15.64
C GLY A 128 -1.04 -1.51 -15.38
N LEU A 129 -1.41 -0.75 -14.35
CA LEU A 129 -0.63 0.40 -13.88
C LEU A 129 0.74 -0.07 -13.37
N GLN A 130 1.78 0.73 -13.60
CA GLN A 130 2.98 0.64 -12.79
C GLN A 130 2.66 1.15 -11.39
N VAL A 131 2.94 0.35 -10.36
CA VAL A 131 2.65 0.70 -8.97
C VAL A 131 3.95 0.90 -8.21
N VAL A 132 4.12 2.11 -7.68
CA VAL A 132 5.28 2.50 -6.89
C VAL A 132 4.79 2.85 -5.49
N ILE A 133 5.23 2.08 -4.51
CA ILE A 133 4.80 2.22 -3.12
C ILE A 133 6.00 2.67 -2.30
N SER A 134 5.81 3.66 -1.45
CA SER A 134 6.82 4.11 -0.50
C SER A 134 6.29 3.99 0.93
N GLY A 135 7.17 3.59 1.84
CA GLY A 135 6.84 3.59 3.27
C GLY A 135 7.78 2.76 4.11
N ASP A 136 7.49 2.74 5.40
CA ASP A 136 8.25 2.03 6.42
C ASP A 136 7.29 1.42 7.45
N PHE A 137 7.14 0.11 7.40
CA PHE A 137 6.24 -0.62 8.30
C PHE A 137 6.71 -0.63 9.76
N PHE A 138 7.93 -0.15 10.05
CA PHE A 138 8.42 0.02 11.42
C PHE A 138 8.08 1.38 12.04
N GLN A 139 7.48 2.31 11.28
CA GLN A 139 7.04 3.62 11.79
C GLN A 139 5.64 3.54 12.39
N LEU A 140 4.62 4.03 11.66
CA LEU A 140 3.25 4.07 12.13
C LEU A 140 2.40 3.02 11.39
N PRO A 141 1.68 2.14 12.11
CA PRO A 141 0.68 1.28 11.51
C PRO A 141 -0.57 2.09 11.12
N PRO A 142 -1.52 1.49 10.38
CA PRO A 142 -2.78 2.14 10.06
C PRO A 142 -3.53 2.53 11.35
N VAL A 143 -4.07 3.75 11.38
CA VAL A 143 -4.84 4.23 12.53
C VAL A 143 -6.12 3.39 12.67
N SER A 144 -6.27 2.70 13.81
CA SER A 144 -7.54 2.11 14.24
C SER A 144 -8.47 3.25 14.66
N VAL A 145 -9.65 3.35 14.04
CA VAL A 145 -10.68 4.29 14.52
C VAL A 145 -11.36 3.64 15.71
N SER A 146 -10.77 3.83 16.89
CA SER A 146 -11.22 3.20 18.11
C SER A 146 -11.60 4.20 19.20
N GLY A 147 -12.88 4.59 19.15
CA GLY A 147 -13.69 4.67 20.36
C GLY A 147 -14.22 3.28 20.81
N ARG A 148 -13.62 2.19 20.31
CA ARG A 148 -14.03 0.78 20.52
C ARG A 148 -12.84 -0.17 20.76
N ASP A 149 -11.71 0.33 21.26
CA ASP A 149 -10.51 -0.49 21.56
C ASP A 149 -10.54 -1.05 22.98
N ARG A 150 -11.42 -2.03 23.23
CA ARG A 150 -11.19 -3.04 24.27
C ARG A 150 -11.56 -4.47 23.91
N ASP A 151 -12.09 -4.71 22.72
CA ASP A 151 -12.34 -6.07 22.27
C ASP A 151 -11.28 -6.44 21.25
N VAL A 152 -10.56 -7.53 21.56
CA VAL A 152 -9.90 -8.39 20.57
C VAL A 152 -10.85 -8.47 19.38
N LEU A 153 -10.57 -7.69 18.33
CA LEU A 153 -11.45 -7.62 17.18
C LEU A 153 -11.63 -9.05 16.66
N PRO A 154 -12.86 -9.58 16.55
CA PRO A 154 -13.05 -10.88 15.93
C PRO A 154 -12.45 -10.80 14.54
N VAL A 155 -11.56 -11.75 14.25
CA VAL A 155 -10.84 -11.82 12.98
C VAL A 155 -11.86 -11.77 11.87
N ARG A 156 -11.87 -10.67 11.11
CA ARG A 156 -12.92 -10.42 10.12
C ARG A 156 -12.86 -11.48 9.02
N PRO A 157 -14.00 -11.93 8.46
CA PRO A 157 -14.00 -12.90 7.36
C PRO A 157 -13.10 -12.50 6.19
N GLU A 158 -12.99 -11.20 5.90
CA GLU A 158 -12.13 -10.66 4.86
C GLU A 158 -10.63 -10.83 5.20
N PHE A 159 -10.26 -10.74 6.48
CA PHE A 159 -8.88 -11.00 6.94
C PHE A 159 -8.51 -12.48 6.78
N ILE A 160 -9.43 -13.38 7.13
CA ILE A 160 -9.24 -14.84 6.94
C ILE A 160 -9.13 -15.17 5.45
N ALA A 161 -10.03 -14.64 4.62
CA ALA A 161 -10.03 -14.86 3.18
C ALA A 161 -8.74 -14.32 2.51
N SER A 162 -8.23 -13.18 2.99
CA SER A 162 -6.95 -12.64 2.55
C SER A 162 -5.82 -13.59 2.92
N ARG A 163 -5.69 -14.00 4.19
CA ARG A 163 -4.66 -14.95 4.65
C ARG A 163 -4.70 -16.28 3.90
N GLU A 164 -5.89 -16.81 3.63
CA GLU A 164 -6.05 -18.01 2.82
C GLU A 164 -5.55 -17.81 1.39
N ARG A 165 -5.81 -16.64 0.78
CA ARG A 165 -5.28 -16.30 -0.54
C ARG A 165 -3.75 -16.23 -0.54
N TYR A 166 -3.14 -15.64 0.49
CA TYR A 166 -1.68 -15.61 0.66
C TYR A 166 -1.09 -17.01 0.85
N ALA A 167 -1.70 -17.83 1.70
CA ALA A 167 -1.25 -19.21 1.95
C ALA A 167 -1.39 -20.10 0.69
N ARG A 168 -2.49 -19.97 -0.06
CA ARG A 168 -2.69 -20.68 -1.34
C ARG A 168 -1.69 -20.26 -2.41
N ALA A 169 -1.15 -19.05 -2.31
CA ALA A 169 -0.08 -18.54 -3.18
C ALA A 169 1.34 -18.91 -2.69
N GLY A 170 1.47 -19.72 -1.62
CA GLY A 170 2.76 -20.13 -1.06
C GLY A 170 3.49 -19.03 -0.28
N LEU A 171 2.82 -17.94 0.05
CA LEU A 171 3.36 -16.81 0.80
C LEU A 171 3.05 -16.97 2.29
N ASN A 172 3.99 -16.58 3.17
CA ASN A 172 3.78 -16.65 4.61
C ASN A 172 2.61 -15.74 5.02
N PRO A 173 1.48 -16.29 5.51
CA PRO A 173 0.29 -15.50 5.85
C PRO A 173 0.46 -14.69 7.15
N GLU A 174 1.57 -14.83 7.86
CA GLU A 174 1.96 -14.03 9.04
C GLU A 174 2.82 -12.81 8.68
N GLY A 175 3.31 -12.71 7.44
CA GLY A 175 4.42 -11.80 7.11
C GLY A 175 5.70 -12.21 7.84
N SER A 176 6.86 -11.79 7.36
CA SER A 176 8.15 -12.15 7.96
C SER A 176 8.27 -11.60 9.38
N SER A 177 8.03 -12.44 10.40
CA SER A 177 8.73 -12.36 11.67
C SER A 177 9.65 -13.58 11.78
N PRO A 178 10.98 -13.43 11.64
CA PRO A 178 11.88 -14.51 12.01
C PRO A 178 11.73 -14.74 13.51
N ASN A 179 11.30 -15.97 13.80
CA ASN A 179 11.32 -16.65 15.08
C ASN A 179 12.43 -16.12 16.01
N ARG A 180 12.09 -15.39 17.09
CA ARG A 180 12.97 -15.32 18.25
C ARG A 180 12.83 -16.67 18.96
N SER A 181 13.72 -17.58 18.63
CA SER A 181 14.03 -18.73 19.47
C SER A 181 14.53 -18.23 20.83
N SER A 182 13.65 -18.11 21.82
CA SER A 182 14.03 -18.09 23.23
C SER A 182 13.86 -19.52 23.77
N GLY A 183 15.00 -20.20 23.95
CA GLY A 183 15.05 -21.52 24.59
C GLY A 183 14.56 -21.50 26.05
N PRO A 184 14.29 -22.66 26.64
CA PRO A 184 13.77 -22.76 28.00
C PRO A 184 14.87 -22.39 28.99
N ASN A 185 14.67 -21.30 29.73
CA ASN A 185 15.56 -20.91 30.82
C ASN A 185 15.22 -21.77 32.05
N SER A 186 16.00 -22.83 32.26
CA SER A 186 16.00 -23.63 33.49
C SER A 186 16.73 -22.86 34.60
N ILE A 187 16.00 -22.34 35.57
CA ILE A 187 16.58 -21.82 36.81
C ILE A 187 16.70 -22.99 37.80
N ARG A 188 17.94 -23.42 38.07
CA ARG A 188 18.28 -24.28 39.21
C ARG A 188 18.31 -23.43 40.50
N PRO A 189 17.92 -23.98 41.66
CA PRO A 189 18.22 -23.34 42.95
C PRO A 189 19.64 -23.74 43.40
N SER A 190 20.40 -22.79 43.93
CA SER A 190 21.61 -23.07 44.71
C SER A 190 21.50 -22.41 46.08
N ALA A 191 21.68 -23.25 47.08
CA ALA A 191 21.68 -22.97 48.50
C ALA A 191 22.80 -22.02 48.93
N THR A 192 22.53 -21.27 49.99
CA THR A 192 23.36 -21.13 51.21
C THR A 192 22.44 -20.78 52.36
#